data_AF-A0A937BLN7-F1
#
_entry.id   AF-A0A937BLN7-F1
#
_cell.length_a   1.000
_cell.length_b   1.000
_cell.length_c   1.000
_cell.angle_alpha   90.00
_cell.angle_beta   90.00
_cell.angle_gamma   90.00
#
_symmetry.space_group_name_H-M   'P 1'
#
loop_
_entity.id
_entity.type
_entity.pdbx_description
1 polymer ?
#
loop_
_entity_poly.entity_id
_entity_poly.type
_entity_poly.pdbx_seq_one_letter_code
_entity_poly.pdbx_strand_id
1 'polypeptide(L)'
;MLLSDLQEISIPVWLYMVLAGLVYVVLGLVLTIGTHKAVQYEWISLKGAFPLWTTLLAAALGFFVYLVIFVLGITFAKGGAMHMVVDVLWQMFEQGMGGLAVSLGIIYDMHQRFLEQERAS
;
A
#
# COMPACT_ATOMS: atom_id res chain seq x y z
N MET A 1 -13.28 17.91 7.32
CA MET A 1 -12.08 17.28 6.75
C MET A 1 -12.46 16.52 5.48
N LEU A 2 -13.11 15.36 5.50
CA LEU A 2 -13.46 14.67 4.24
C LEU A 2 -14.45 15.43 3.32
N LEU A 3 -15.48 16.07 3.89
CA LEU A 3 -16.52 16.79 3.13
C LEU A 3 -16.05 18.12 2.53
N SER A 4 -15.02 18.74 3.13
CA SER A 4 -14.51 20.04 2.67
C SER A 4 -13.62 19.87 1.44
N ASP A 5 -12.84 18.78 1.39
CA ASP A 5 -11.94 18.51 0.27
C ASP A 5 -12.70 17.98 -0.96
N LEU A 6 -13.82 17.28 -0.76
CA LEU A 6 -14.71 16.84 -1.84
C LEU A 6 -15.41 18.00 -2.58
N GLN A 7 -15.51 19.19 -1.97
CA GLN A 7 -16.15 20.36 -2.58
C GLN A 7 -15.25 21.15 -3.53
N GLU A 8 -13.92 20.99 -3.45
CA GLU A 8 -12.97 21.62 -4.38
C GLU A 8 -12.65 20.74 -5.60
N ILE A 9 -13.18 19.51 -5.65
CA ILE A 9 -12.98 18.60 -6.78
C ILE A 9 -13.86 19.04 -7.96
N SER A 10 -13.23 19.57 -9.01
CA SER A 10 -13.88 19.89 -10.30
C SER A 10 -14.33 18.66 -11.09
N ILE A 11 -13.89 17.47 -10.65
CA ILE A 11 -14.17 16.14 -11.20
C ILE A 11 -15.38 15.51 -10.47
N PRO A 12 -16.29 14.81 -11.16
CA PRO A 12 -17.38 14.08 -10.49
C PRO A 12 -16.84 13.14 -9.39
N VAL A 13 -17.41 13.22 -8.18
CA VAL A 13 -16.96 12.44 -7.00
C VAL A 13 -16.89 10.94 -7.29
N TRP A 14 -17.85 10.39 -8.04
CA TRP A 14 -17.82 8.97 -8.40
C TRP A 14 -16.58 8.60 -9.23
N LEU A 15 -16.19 9.47 -10.17
CA LEU A 15 -15.04 9.25 -11.05
C LEU A 15 -13.75 9.33 -10.25
N TYR A 16 -13.66 10.29 -9.32
CA TYR A 16 -12.56 10.37 -8.36
C TYR A 16 -12.43 9.07 -7.54
N MET A 17 -13.54 8.57 -6.98
CA MET A 17 -13.54 7.35 -6.17
C MET A 17 -13.11 6.11 -6.98
N VAL A 18 -13.55 5.99 -8.24
CA VAL A 18 -13.15 4.88 -9.12
C VAL A 18 -11.67 4.97 -9.47
N LEU A 19 -11.17 6.15 -9.81
CA LEU A 19 -9.75 6.35 -10.13
C LEU A 19 -8.87 6.10 -8.91
N ALA A 20 -9.27 6.59 -7.73
CA ALA A 20 -8.58 6.33 -6.47
C ALA A 20 -8.56 4.83 -6.17
N GLY A 21 -9.69 4.14 -6.29
CA GLY A 21 -9.77 2.68 -6.13
C GLY A 21 -8.82 1.94 -7.09
N LEU A 22 -8.77 2.35 -8.35
CA LEU A 22 -7.87 1.77 -9.34
C LEU A 22 -6.40 1.97 -8.97
N VAL A 23 -6.01 3.14 -8.48
CA VAL A 23 -4.65 3.40 -7.98
C VAL A 23 -4.31 2.45 -6.84
N TYR A 24 -5.21 2.25 -5.86
CA TYR A 24 -4.97 1.30 -4.76
C TYR A 24 -4.84 -0.14 -5.23
N VAL A 25 -5.62 -0.56 -6.23
CA VAL A 25 -5.49 -1.89 -6.85
C VAL A 25 -4.10 -2.05 -7.51
N VAL A 26 -3.66 -1.05 -8.26
CA VAL A 26 -2.33 -1.07 -8.91
C VAL A 26 -1.22 -1.11 -7.87
N LEU A 27 -1.30 -0.28 -6.82
CA LEU A 27 -0.32 -0.27 -5.73
C LEU A 27 -0.28 -1.63 -5.01
N GLY A 28 -1.44 -2.22 -4.70
CA GLY A 28 -1.55 -3.53 -4.10
C GLY A 28 -0.93 -4.64 -4.97
N LEU A 29 -1.16 -4.60 -6.28
CA LEU A 29 -0.55 -5.54 -7.24
C LEU A 29 0.97 -5.38 -7.31
N VAL A 30 1.47 -4.13 -7.39
CA VAL A 30 2.90 -3.84 -7.39
C VAL A 30 3.56 -4.35 -6.11
N LEU A 31 2.94 -4.10 -4.95
CA LEU A 31 3.44 -4.60 -3.65
C LEU A 31 3.43 -6.12 -3.59
N THR A 32 2.37 -6.77 -4.09
CA THR A 32 2.26 -8.23 -4.09
C THR A 32 3.32 -8.87 -4.96
N ILE A 33 3.45 -8.42 -6.22
CA ILE A 33 4.45 -8.93 -7.16
C ILE A 33 5.86 -8.63 -6.66
N GLY A 34 6.11 -7.40 -6.21
CA GLY A 34 7.40 -6.97 -5.68
C GLY A 34 7.83 -7.80 -4.47
N THR A 35 6.92 -8.05 -3.53
CA THR A 35 7.18 -8.88 -2.36
C THR A 35 7.46 -10.33 -2.75
N HIS A 36 6.67 -10.89 -3.67
CA HIS A 36 6.87 -12.27 -4.14
C HIS A 36 8.24 -12.44 -4.83
N LYS A 37 8.64 -11.46 -5.65
CA LYS A 37 9.96 -11.42 -6.28
C LYS A 37 11.09 -11.22 -5.27
N ALA A 38 10.90 -10.35 -4.29
CA ALA A 38 11.90 -10.13 -3.25
C ALA A 38 12.14 -11.38 -2.39
N VAL A 39 11.09 -12.17 -2.14
CA VAL A 39 11.21 -13.50 -1.51
C VAL A 39 11.91 -14.48 -2.45
N GLN A 40 11.53 -14.53 -3.73
CA GLN A 40 12.13 -15.44 -4.72
C GLN A 40 13.63 -15.19 -4.91
N TYR A 41 14.08 -13.94 -4.87
CA TYR A 41 15.50 -13.57 -4.97
C TYR A 41 16.24 -13.57 -3.62
N GLU A 42 15.61 -14.07 -2.56
CA GLU A 42 16.16 -14.11 -1.19
C GLU A 42 16.53 -12.73 -0.60
N TRP A 43 16.00 -11.63 -1.17
CA TRP A 43 16.16 -10.28 -0.61
C TRP A 43 15.40 -10.11 0.70
N ILE A 44 14.29 -10.85 0.85
CA ILE A 44 13.50 -10.90 2.08
C ILE A 44 13.34 -12.36 2.49
N SER A 45 13.79 -12.68 3.70
CA SER A 45 13.62 -14.01 4.27
C SER A 45 12.24 -14.19 4.87
N LEU A 46 11.58 -15.29 4.50
CA LEU A 46 10.33 -15.76 5.10
C LEU A 46 10.49 -16.25 6.55
N LYS A 47 11.71 -16.62 6.96
CA LYS A 47 12.00 -17.19 8.29
C LYS A 47 12.21 -16.14 9.37
N GLY A 48 12.33 -14.87 8.98
CA GLY A 48 12.52 -13.73 9.88
C GLY A 48 11.23 -12.95 10.13
N ALA A 49 11.38 -11.65 10.38
CA ALA A 49 10.25 -10.73 10.55
C ALA A 49 9.60 -10.37 9.20
N PHE A 50 9.20 -11.36 8.40
CA PHE A 50 8.66 -11.17 7.05
C PHE A 50 7.49 -10.17 7.02
N PRO A 51 6.45 -10.29 7.88
CA PRO A 51 5.35 -9.32 7.92
C PRO A 51 5.79 -7.89 8.26
N LEU A 52 6.85 -7.74 9.08
CA LEU A 52 7.38 -6.43 9.43
C LEU A 52 8.11 -5.80 8.25
N TRP A 53 8.96 -6.57 7.56
CA TRP A 53 9.70 -6.09 6.39
C TRP A 53 8.77 -5.65 5.25
N THR A 54 7.72 -6.43 4.98
CA THR A 54 6.71 -6.07 3.98
C THR A 54 5.90 -4.84 4.38
N THR A 55 5.55 -4.70 5.66
CA THR A 55 4.89 -3.51 6.20
C THR A 55 5.77 -2.26 6.03
N LEU A 56 7.06 -2.36 6.35
CA LEU A 56 8.01 -1.25 6.21
C LEU A 56 8.24 -0.86 4.74
N LEU A 57 8.36 -1.85 3.85
CA LEU A 57 8.49 -1.60 2.41
C LEU A 57 7.24 -0.93 1.83
N ALA A 58 6.05 -1.37 2.26
CA ALA A 58 4.82 -0.77 1.83
C ALA A 58 4.63 0.65 2.40
N ALA A 59 4.98 0.89 3.67
CA ALA A 59 5.00 2.22 4.24
C ALA A 59 5.95 3.16 3.49
N ALA A 60 7.14 2.68 3.11
CA ALA A 60 8.10 3.44 2.30
C ALA A 60 7.56 3.73 0.89
N LEU A 61 6.87 2.78 0.26
CA LEU A 61 6.18 3.02 -1.01
C LEU A 61 5.08 4.08 -0.86
N GLY A 62 4.31 4.03 0.23
CA GLY A 62 3.30 5.05 0.53
C GLY A 62 3.90 6.44 0.69
N PHE A 63 5.00 6.55 1.42
CA PHE A 63 5.76 7.80 1.50
C PHE A 63 6.19 8.30 0.11
N PHE A 64 6.70 7.42 -0.75
CA PHE A 64 7.09 7.79 -2.10
C PHE A 64 5.91 8.27 -2.96
N VAL A 65 4.77 7.58 -2.91
CA VAL A 65 3.53 7.99 -3.61
C VAL A 65 3.07 9.36 -3.12
N TYR A 66 3.12 9.59 -1.80
CA TYR A 66 2.81 10.90 -1.23
C TYR A 66 3.71 12.00 -1.81
N LEU A 67 5.03 11.78 -1.87
CA LEU A 67 5.96 12.75 -2.44
C LEU A 67 5.65 13.08 -3.90
N VAL A 68 5.25 12.09 -4.71
CA VAL A 68 4.86 12.32 -6.10
C VAL A 68 3.62 13.22 -6.18
N ILE A 69 2.57 12.91 -5.41
CA ILE A 69 1.34 13.71 -5.36
C ILE A 69 1.65 15.14 -4.89
N PHE A 70 2.48 15.26 -3.85
CA PHE A 70 2.91 16.52 -3.29
C PHE A 70 3.68 17.39 -4.29
N VAL A 71 4.67 16.82 -4.99
CA VAL A 71 5.48 17.54 -6.01
C VAL A 71 4.64 17.95 -7.21
N LEU A 72 3.64 17.15 -7.60
CA LEU A 72 2.72 17.49 -8.69
C LEU A 72 1.76 18.64 -8.34
N GLY A 73 1.85 19.20 -7.14
CA GLY A 73 1.01 20.32 -6.72
C GLY A 73 -0.46 19.92 -6.54
N ILE A 74 -0.76 18.62 -6.50
CA ILE A 74 -2.06 18.09 -6.07
C ILE A 74 -2.07 18.15 -4.54
N THR A 75 -2.07 19.37 -4.01
CA THR A 75 -2.19 19.62 -2.58
C THR A 75 -3.65 19.94 -2.30
N PHE A 76 -4.36 18.97 -1.71
CA PHE A 76 -5.74 19.16 -1.25
C PHE A 76 -5.83 20.11 -0.04
N ALA A 77 -4.71 20.49 0.56
CA ALA A 77 -4.68 21.40 1.69
C ALA A 77 -4.22 22.81 1.29
N LYS A 78 -5.13 23.79 1.39
CA LYS A 78 -4.77 25.20 1.65
C LYS A 78 -4.29 25.42 3.10
N GLY A 79 -4.24 24.37 3.92
CA GLY A 79 -3.85 24.40 5.33
C GLY A 79 -2.35 24.11 5.49
N GLY A 80 -1.70 24.84 6.41
CA GLY A 80 -0.25 24.82 6.63
C GLY A 80 0.38 23.45 6.93
N ALA A 81 1.70 23.46 7.19
CA ALA A 81 2.57 22.28 7.30
C ALA A 81 2.05 21.11 8.17
N MET A 82 1.13 21.35 9.10
CA MET A 82 0.46 20.29 9.88
C MET A 82 -0.34 19.31 9.01
N HIS A 83 -1.04 19.78 7.97
CA HIS A 83 -1.82 18.89 7.09
C HIS A 83 -0.90 17.94 6.31
N MET A 84 0.24 18.45 5.83
CA MET A 84 1.28 17.67 5.16
C MET A 84 1.76 16.50 6.02
N VAL A 85 2.03 16.76 7.31
CA VAL A 85 2.49 15.73 8.25
C VAL A 85 1.40 14.68 8.49
N VAL A 86 0.14 15.10 8.66
CA VAL A 86 -0.97 14.15 8.85
C VAL A 86 -1.15 13.28 7.61
N ASP A 87 -1.12 13.86 6.42
CA ASP A 87 -1.29 13.13 5.16
C ASP A 87 -0.16 12.13 4.93
N VAL A 88 1.10 12.51 5.22
CA VAL A 88 2.23 11.59 5.02
C VAL A 88 2.19 10.42 6.00
N LEU A 89 1.85 10.69 7.27
CA LEU A 89 1.70 9.65 8.29
C LEU A 89 0.53 8.73 7.94
N TRP A 90 -0.56 9.30 7.44
CA TRP A 90 -1.71 8.52 6.96
C TRP A 90 -1.33 7.62 5.79
N GLN A 91 -0.63 8.16 4.78
CA GLN A 91 -0.20 7.39 3.62
C GLN A 91 0.75 6.25 3.99
N MET A 92 1.68 6.50 4.92
CA MET A 92 2.59 5.46 5.43
C MET A 92 1.84 4.38 6.21
N PHE A 93 0.86 4.77 7.03
CA PHE A 93 0.03 3.83 7.79
C PHE A 93 -0.85 2.97 6.88
N GLU A 94 -1.58 3.57 5.94
CA GLU A 94 -2.44 2.84 5.00
C GLU A 94 -1.66 1.85 4.15
N GLN A 95 -0.55 2.29 3.56
CA GLN A 95 0.25 1.40 2.72
C GLN A 95 0.95 0.35 3.59
N GLY A 96 1.39 0.69 4.80
CA GLY A 96 1.89 -0.29 5.77
C GLY A 96 0.88 -1.39 6.08
N MET A 97 -0.37 -1.03 6.37
CA MET A 97 -1.47 -1.99 6.56
C MET A 97 -1.75 -2.83 5.31
N GLY A 98 -1.66 -2.22 4.13
CA GLY A 98 -1.73 -2.94 2.85
C GLY A 98 -0.60 -3.96 2.69
N GLY A 99 0.64 -3.60 3.02
CA GLY A 99 1.80 -4.49 3.01
C GLY A 99 1.68 -5.64 4.01
N LEU A 100 1.11 -5.38 5.19
CA LEU A 100 0.79 -6.41 6.16
C LEU A 100 -0.23 -7.41 5.59
N ALA A 101 -1.32 -6.93 4.99
CA ALA A 101 -2.32 -7.79 4.36
C ALA A 101 -1.72 -8.66 3.25
N VAL A 102 -0.87 -8.09 2.40
CA VAL A 102 -0.12 -8.83 1.36
C VAL A 102 0.74 -9.93 1.98
N SER A 103 1.47 -9.62 3.05
CA SER A 103 2.35 -10.60 3.70
C SER A 103 1.58 -11.78 4.30
N LEU A 104 0.43 -11.51 4.92
CA LEU A 104 -0.44 -12.55 5.47
C LEU A 104 -1.04 -13.41 4.34
N GLY A 105 -1.41 -12.79 3.22
CA GLY A 105 -1.87 -13.49 2.03
C GLY A 105 -0.81 -14.44 1.45
N ILE A 106 0.44 -14.00 1.39
CA ILE A 106 1.57 -14.84 0.92
C ILE A 106 1.81 -16.00 1.89
N ILE A 107 1.83 -15.73 3.20
CA ILE A 107 2.00 -16.79 4.22
C ILE A 107 0.88 -17.82 4.09
N TYR A 108 -0.36 -17.37 3.90
CA TYR A 108 -1.51 -18.25 3.74
C TYR A 108 -1.41 -19.11 2.47
N ASP A 109 -1.10 -18.52 1.32
CA ASP A 109 -0.90 -19.24 0.05
C ASP A 109 0.20 -20.31 0.18
N MET A 110 1.34 -19.97 0.79
CA MET A 110 2.42 -20.93 1.02
C MET A 110 2.01 -22.06 1.96
N HIS A 111 1.27 -21.75 3.02
CA HIS A 111 0.79 -22.76 3.97
C HIS A 111 -0.21 -23.73 3.32
N GLN A 112 -1.14 -23.23 2.49
CA GLN A 112 -2.08 -24.08 1.75
C GLN A 112 -1.34 -25.02 0.79
N ARG A 113 -0.36 -24.51 0.02
CA ARG A 113 0.43 -25.34 -0.90
C ARG A 113 1.21 -26.45 -0.19
N PHE A 114 1.73 -26.17 1.00
CA PHE A 114 2.42 -27.18 1.80
C PHE A 114 1.46 -28.31 2.22
N LEU A 115 0.25 -27.97 2.69
CA LEU A 115 -0.77 -28.96 3.07
C LEU A 115 -1.26 -29.78 1.88
N GLU A 116 -1.38 -29.17 0.70
CA GLU A 116 -1.74 -29.88 -0.54
C GLU A 116 -0.66 -30.90 -0.95
N GLN A 117 0.61 -30.56 -0.78
CA GLN A 117 1.72 -31.48 -1.05
C GLN A 117 1.74 -32.66 -0.07
N GLU A 118 1.51 -32.43 1.22
CA GLU A 118 1.41 -33.52 2.22
C GLU A 118 0.21 -34.45 1.98
N ARG A 119 -0.91 -33.94 1.45
CA ARG A 119 -2.07 -34.77 1.11
C ARG A 119 -1.86 -35.61 -0.16
N ALA A 120 -0.91 -35.21 -1.01
CA ALA A 120 -0.60 -35.89 -2.27
C ALA A 120 0.53 -36.93 -2.16
N SER A 121 1.21 -37.00 -1.00
CA SER A 121 2.25 -37.99 -0.66
C SER A 121 1.70 -39.16 0.15
#